data_AF-A0A1I0LWM4-F1
#
_entry.id   AF-A0A1I0LWM4-F1
#
_cell.length_a   1.000
_cell.length_b   1.000
_cell.length_c   1.000
_cell.angle_alpha   90.00
_cell.angle_beta   90.00
_cell.angle_gamma   90.00
#
_symmetry.space_group_name_H-M   'P 1'
#
loop_
_entity.id
_entity.type
_entity.pdbx_description
1 polymer ?
#
loop_
_entity_poly.entity_id
_entity_poly.type
_entity_poly.pdbx_seq_one_letter_code
_entity_poly.pdbx_strand_id
1 'polypeptide(L)'
;MDKLVATGNPIVDAYLKVARAMLVPQAMLEAAETVLDRAQQADAEKHGFHGTAERRQRAERAYDEANRQACAARRPEDHAKESARDADPHLYALAAAEVERMWESFYARKYSTDPAPRWSADWQAKALSTVPTRWDELEPGAEIHLTYETTGQTIVWRFAGLGDVHPDNSDLRIARYTEHGSWRDSGQVVELAVPPGNRVAAHVKTPHMTIVSSGRF
;
A
#
# COMPACT_ATOMS: atom_id res chain seq x y z
N MET A 1 -9.14 -0.47 -7.37
CA MET A 1 -8.36 -1.51 -8.06
C MET A 1 -6.98 -1.56 -7.43
N ASP A 2 -6.61 -2.76 -6.97
CA ASP A 2 -5.51 -3.05 -6.06
C ASP A 2 -4.15 -2.72 -6.66
N LYS A 3 -3.40 -1.84 -5.97
CA LYS A 3 -2.00 -1.50 -6.26
C LYS A 3 -1.07 -2.56 -5.66
N LEU A 4 -1.23 -3.82 -6.05
CA LEU A 4 -0.33 -4.87 -5.62
C LEU A 4 0.92 -4.86 -6.49
N VAL A 5 2.10 -5.01 -5.88
CA VAL A 5 3.25 -5.52 -6.62
C VAL A 5 2.88 -6.95 -6.98
N ALA A 6 2.49 -7.17 -8.22
CA ALA A 6 2.31 -8.53 -8.71
C ALA A 6 3.72 -9.12 -8.82
N THR A 7 4.08 -9.95 -7.87
CA THR A 7 5.34 -10.72 -7.83
C THR A 7 5.40 -11.74 -8.97
N GLY A 8 4.28 -11.96 -9.66
CA GLY A 8 4.13 -13.03 -10.65
C GLY A 8 3.78 -14.37 -10.01
N ASN A 9 3.87 -14.49 -8.69
CA ASN A 9 3.40 -15.62 -7.92
C ASN A 9 2.06 -15.28 -7.23
N PRO A 10 0.93 -15.89 -7.65
CA PRO A 10 -0.40 -15.54 -7.12
C PRO A 10 -0.54 -15.83 -5.63
N ILE A 11 0.25 -16.73 -5.06
CA ILE A 11 0.21 -17.08 -3.63
C ILE A 11 0.92 -16.00 -2.80
N VAL A 12 2.09 -15.53 -3.26
CA VAL A 12 2.81 -14.42 -2.62
C VAL A 12 2.04 -13.11 -2.74
N ASP A 13 1.39 -12.89 -3.89
CA ASP A 13 0.50 -11.75 -4.12
C ASP A 13 -0.70 -11.77 -3.16
N ALA A 14 -1.29 -12.95 -2.92
CA ALA A 14 -2.36 -13.09 -1.94
C ALA A 14 -1.89 -12.74 -0.52
N TYR A 15 -0.69 -13.18 -0.12
CA TYR A 15 -0.11 -12.80 1.17
C TYR A 15 0.06 -11.28 1.32
N LEU A 16 0.68 -10.62 0.34
CA LEU A 16 0.85 -9.16 0.36
C LEU A 16 -0.50 -8.42 0.46
N LYS A 17 -1.52 -8.90 -0.25
CA LYS A 17 -2.87 -8.33 -0.22
C LYS A 17 -3.49 -8.42 1.16
N VAL A 18 -3.43 -9.60 1.77
CA VAL A 18 -4.02 -9.84 3.09
C VAL A 18 -3.26 -9.08 4.18
N ALA A 19 -1.93 -9.11 4.16
CA ALA A 19 -1.11 -8.36 5.12
C ALA A 19 -1.41 -6.84 5.07
N ARG A 20 -1.60 -6.28 3.87
CA ARG A 20 -1.99 -4.86 3.74
C ARG A 20 -3.41 -4.59 4.25
N ALA A 21 -4.34 -5.52 4.03
CA ALA A 21 -5.70 -5.40 4.53
C ALA A 21 -5.76 -5.39 6.07
N MET A 22 -4.79 -6.01 6.75
CA MET A 22 -4.68 -6.03 8.22
C MET A 22 -4.44 -4.66 8.87
N LEU A 23 -3.94 -3.67 8.12
CA LEU A 23 -3.73 -2.32 8.64
C LEU A 23 -5.05 -1.67 9.10
N VAL A 24 -6.16 -1.95 8.42
CA VAL A 24 -7.47 -1.36 8.74
C VAL A 24 -8.01 -1.87 10.09
N PRO A 25 -8.18 -3.18 10.32
CA PRO A 25 -8.66 -3.66 11.61
C PRO A 25 -7.68 -3.34 12.75
N GLN A 26 -6.36 -3.31 12.50
CA GLN A 26 -5.39 -2.87 13.52
C GLN A 26 -5.59 -1.39 13.89
N ALA A 27 -5.79 -0.51 12.90
CA ALA A 27 -6.07 0.90 13.16
C ALA A 27 -7.39 1.10 13.93
N MET A 28 -8.42 0.31 13.62
CA MET A 28 -9.69 0.34 14.35
C MET A 28 -9.53 -0.09 15.81
N LEU A 29 -8.72 -1.12 16.07
CA LEU A 29 -8.40 -1.58 17.41
C LEU A 29 -7.68 -0.50 18.22
N GLU A 30 -6.64 0.13 17.68
CA GLU A 30 -5.92 1.21 18.36
C GLU A 30 -6.81 2.44 18.64
N ALA A 31 -7.71 2.77 17.71
CA ALA A 31 -8.68 3.85 17.90
C ALA A 31 -9.65 3.52 19.04
N ALA A 32 -10.14 2.29 19.09
CA ALA A 32 -11.03 1.84 20.15
C ALA A 32 -10.31 1.79 21.52
N GLU A 33 -9.05 1.36 21.55
CA GLU A 33 -8.20 1.39 22.75
C GLU A 33 -8.05 2.81 23.30
N THR A 34 -7.73 3.78 22.42
CA THR A 34 -7.61 5.20 22.82
C THR A 34 -8.92 5.75 23.41
N VAL A 35 -10.06 5.37 22.84
CA VAL A 35 -11.38 5.78 23.34
C VAL A 35 -11.68 5.12 24.68
N LEU A 36 -11.34 3.85 24.85
CA LEU A 36 -11.51 3.09 26.08
C LEU A 36 -10.66 3.68 27.21
N ASP A 37 -9.38 3.95 26.98
CA ASP A 37 -8.47 4.54 27.97
C ASP A 37 -9.02 5.88 28.49
N ARG A 38 -9.48 6.75 27.58
CA ARG A 38 -10.08 8.04 27.96
C ARG A 38 -11.37 7.87 28.73
N ALA A 39 -12.20 6.88 28.37
CA ALA A 39 -13.46 6.62 29.06
C ALA A 39 -13.21 6.06 30.47
N GLN A 40 -12.23 5.17 30.63
CA GLN A 40 -11.79 4.63 31.93
C GLN A 40 -11.21 5.72 32.82
N GLN A 41 -10.35 6.59 32.28
CA GLN A 41 -9.81 7.73 33.02
C GLN A 41 -10.93 8.66 33.51
N ALA A 42 -11.87 9.04 32.63
CA ALA A 42 -12.99 9.89 33.01
C ALA A 42 -13.91 9.22 34.05
N ASP A 43 -14.09 7.90 33.97
CA ASP A 43 -14.87 7.12 34.94
C ASP A 43 -14.20 7.06 36.31
N ALA A 44 -12.87 6.89 36.33
CA ALA A 44 -12.07 6.92 37.54
C ALA A 44 -12.09 8.30 38.22
N GLU A 45 -11.95 9.38 37.44
CA GLU A 45 -11.99 10.76 37.93
C GLU A 45 -13.36 11.18 38.46
N LYS A 46 -14.44 10.66 37.87
CA LYS A 46 -15.83 11.05 38.19
C LYS A 46 -16.61 9.97 38.93
N HIS A 47 -15.96 8.89 39.36
CA HIS A 47 -16.55 7.78 40.12
C HIS A 47 -17.87 7.23 39.53
N GLY A 48 -18.00 7.13 38.21
CA GLY A 48 -19.24 6.64 37.58
C GLY A 48 -20.35 7.67 37.39
N PHE A 49 -20.20 8.90 37.90
CA PHE A 49 -21.24 9.94 37.78
C PHE A 49 -21.27 10.59 36.39
N HIS A 50 -22.39 11.27 36.09
CA HIS A 50 -22.60 11.98 34.81
C HIS A 50 -22.51 11.08 33.55
N GLY A 51 -22.85 9.80 33.70
CA GLY A 51 -22.89 8.84 32.59
C GLY A 51 -21.52 8.33 32.14
N THR A 52 -20.46 8.50 32.94
CA THR A 52 -19.12 7.96 32.61
C THR A 52 -19.11 6.43 32.58
N ALA A 53 -19.86 5.78 33.48
CA ALA A 53 -19.95 4.31 33.50
C ALA A 53 -20.58 3.76 32.21
N GLU A 54 -21.63 4.39 31.68
CA GLU A 54 -22.25 4.01 30.41
C GLU A 54 -21.34 4.29 29.21
N ARG A 55 -20.57 5.38 29.24
CA ARG A 55 -19.58 5.69 28.20
C ARG A 55 -18.43 4.69 28.20
N ARG A 56 -17.95 4.29 29.39
CA ARG A 56 -16.96 3.21 29.55
C ARG A 56 -17.49 1.90 28.97
N GLN A 57 -18.70 1.46 29.36
CA GLN A 57 -19.29 0.24 28.79
C GLN A 57 -19.44 0.29 27.27
N ARG A 58 -19.81 1.44 26.70
CA ARG A 58 -19.88 1.60 25.23
C ARG A 58 -18.50 1.50 24.58
N ALA A 59 -17.48 2.10 25.19
CA ALA A 59 -16.11 2.01 24.71
C ALA A 59 -15.55 0.58 24.81
N GLU A 60 -15.86 -0.14 25.89
CA GLU A 60 -15.49 -1.57 26.07
C GLU A 60 -16.09 -2.43 24.95
N ARG A 61 -17.39 -2.27 24.67
CA ARG A 61 -18.03 -3.02 23.57
C ARG A 61 -17.43 -2.70 22.20
N ALA A 62 -17.08 -1.44 21.95
CA ALA A 62 -16.43 -1.04 20.70
C ALA A 62 -15.02 -1.63 20.58
N TYR A 63 -14.27 -1.64 21.68
CA TYR A 63 -12.96 -2.28 21.75
C TYR A 63 -13.05 -3.79 21.52
N ASP A 64 -13.97 -4.48 22.20
CA ASP A 64 -14.17 -5.92 22.04
C ASP A 64 -14.53 -6.28 20.60
N GLU A 65 -15.37 -5.49 19.94
CA GLU A 65 -15.71 -5.69 18.54
C GLU A 65 -14.51 -5.47 17.61
N ALA A 66 -13.77 -4.38 17.78
CA ALA A 66 -12.57 -4.13 16.99
C ALA A 66 -11.51 -5.22 17.21
N ASN A 67 -11.36 -5.71 18.44
CA ASN A 67 -10.45 -6.81 18.77
C ASN A 67 -10.89 -8.12 18.10
N ARG A 68 -12.18 -8.45 18.12
CA ARG A 68 -12.72 -9.60 17.38
C ARG A 68 -12.43 -9.52 15.89
N GLN A 69 -12.63 -8.36 15.28
CA GLN A 69 -12.35 -8.15 13.86
C GLN A 69 -10.86 -8.29 13.54
N ALA A 70 -9.97 -7.71 14.36
CA ALA A 70 -8.52 -7.86 14.21
C ALA A 70 -8.07 -9.33 14.36
N CYS A 71 -8.57 -10.04 15.37
CA CYS A 71 -8.29 -11.47 15.55
C CYS A 71 -8.80 -12.32 14.37
N ALA A 72 -10.00 -12.02 13.86
CA ALA A 72 -10.58 -12.74 12.73
C ALA A 72 -9.77 -12.52 11.45
N ALA A 73 -9.26 -11.30 11.22
CA ALA A 73 -8.46 -10.96 10.06
C ALA A 73 -7.03 -11.53 10.12
N ARG A 74 -6.47 -11.73 11.32
CA ARG A 74 -5.12 -12.29 11.51
C ARG A 74 -4.99 -13.74 11.04
N ARG A 75 -6.05 -14.54 11.18
CA ARG A 75 -6.05 -15.95 10.75
C ARG A 75 -5.80 -16.12 9.24
N PRO A 76 -6.52 -15.42 8.34
CA PRO A 76 -6.17 -15.37 6.92
C PRO A 76 -4.74 -14.90 6.63
N GLU A 77 -4.24 -13.91 7.38
CA GLU A 77 -2.86 -13.41 7.20
C GLU A 77 -1.84 -14.50 7.52
N ASP A 78 -1.98 -15.16 8.67
CA ASP A 78 -1.11 -16.26 9.10
C ASP A 78 -1.12 -17.41 8.08
N HIS A 79 -2.30 -17.80 7.60
CA HIS A 79 -2.42 -18.86 6.58
C HIS A 79 -1.80 -18.46 5.23
N ALA A 80 -2.00 -17.22 4.79
CA ALA A 80 -1.40 -16.72 3.56
C ALA A 80 0.12 -16.62 3.67
N LYS A 81 0.64 -16.25 4.84
CA LYS A 81 2.07 -16.20 5.15
C LYS A 81 2.73 -17.57 5.05
N GLU A 82 2.12 -18.59 5.66
CA GLU A 82 2.59 -19.99 5.56
C GLU A 82 2.56 -20.46 4.11
N SER A 83 1.45 -20.25 3.41
CA SER A 83 1.29 -20.65 2.01
C SER A 83 2.32 -19.98 1.09
N ALA A 84 2.59 -18.68 1.28
CA ALA A 84 3.59 -17.95 0.50
C ALA A 84 5.01 -18.44 0.78
N ARG A 85 5.34 -18.73 2.05
CA ARG A 85 6.65 -19.28 2.45
C ARG A 85 6.93 -20.61 1.78
N ASP A 86 5.93 -21.49 1.70
CA ASP A 86 6.07 -22.83 1.12
C ASP A 86 6.08 -22.77 -0.42
N ALA A 87 5.36 -21.83 -1.02
CA ALA A 87 5.27 -21.69 -2.48
C ALA A 87 6.55 -21.16 -3.13
N ASP A 88 7.15 -20.11 -2.57
CA ASP A 88 8.39 -19.54 -3.07
C ASP A 88 9.15 -18.86 -1.91
N PRO A 89 10.14 -19.54 -1.29
CA PRO A 89 10.87 -19.00 -0.15
C PRO A 89 11.62 -17.70 -0.45
N HIS A 90 12.06 -17.48 -1.69
CA HIS A 90 12.81 -16.29 -2.07
C HIS A 90 11.88 -15.08 -2.21
N LEU A 91 10.80 -15.21 -2.98
CA LEU A 91 9.79 -14.16 -3.12
C LEU A 91 9.07 -13.90 -1.79
N TYR A 92 8.86 -14.93 -0.97
CA TYR A 92 8.36 -14.76 0.39
C TYR A 92 9.28 -13.90 1.24
N ALA A 93 10.60 -14.09 1.18
CA ALA A 93 11.53 -13.28 1.97
C ALA A 93 11.44 -11.78 1.61
N LEU A 94 11.30 -11.47 0.32
CA LEU A 94 11.06 -10.10 -0.15
C LEU A 94 9.71 -9.57 0.35
N ALA A 95 8.65 -10.39 0.30
CA ALA A 95 7.34 -10.02 0.81
C ALA A 95 7.27 -9.83 2.32
N ALA A 96 7.98 -10.66 3.07
CA ALA A 96 8.09 -10.53 4.51
C ALA A 96 8.76 -9.20 4.88
N ALA A 97 9.85 -8.83 4.19
CA ALA A 97 10.52 -7.55 4.39
C ALA A 97 9.58 -6.37 4.05
N GLU A 98 8.77 -6.47 2.99
CA GLU A 98 7.77 -5.45 2.66
C GLU A 98 6.71 -5.30 3.74
N VAL A 99 6.17 -6.41 4.23
CA VAL A 99 5.18 -6.41 5.31
C VAL A 99 5.76 -5.84 6.60
N GLU A 100 6.99 -6.22 6.97
CA GLU A 100 7.68 -5.70 8.15
C GLU A 100 7.81 -4.17 8.11
N ARG A 101 8.33 -3.62 7.01
CA ARG A 101 8.48 -2.16 6.91
C ARG A 101 7.16 -1.40 6.81
N MET A 102 6.14 -2.02 6.23
CA MET A 102 4.79 -1.46 6.25
C MET A 102 4.29 -1.31 7.70
N TRP A 103 4.53 -2.32 8.56
CA TRP A 103 4.23 -2.24 9.98
C TRP A 103 5.10 -1.23 10.73
N GLU A 104 6.40 -1.14 10.42
CA GLU A 104 7.27 -0.11 10.98
C GLU A 104 6.76 1.30 10.66
N SER A 105 6.38 1.57 9.41
CA SER A 105 5.81 2.85 8.99
C SER A 105 4.49 3.16 9.70
N PHE A 106 3.63 2.15 9.85
CA PHE A 106 2.39 2.25 10.60
C PHE A 106 2.65 2.69 12.06
N TYR A 107 3.60 2.04 12.75
CA TYR A 107 3.91 2.34 14.15
C TYR A 107 4.80 3.58 14.35
N ALA A 108 5.71 3.91 13.43
CA ALA A 108 6.57 5.08 13.54
C ALA A 108 5.75 6.38 13.64
N ARG A 109 4.60 6.45 12.93
CA ARG A 109 3.68 7.59 13.01
C ARG A 109 2.90 7.68 14.33
N LYS A 110 2.88 6.63 15.16
CA LYS A 110 2.35 6.71 16.54
C LYS A 110 3.16 7.63 17.42
N TYR A 111 4.46 7.76 17.12
CA TYR A 111 5.42 8.55 17.87
C TYR A 111 5.83 9.83 17.12
N SER A 112 5.24 10.09 15.95
CA SER A 112 5.45 11.31 15.18
C SER A 112 4.67 12.48 15.79
N THR A 113 5.26 13.67 15.75
CA THR A 113 4.65 14.94 16.17
C THR A 113 3.58 15.48 15.21
N ASP A 114 3.39 14.87 14.03
CA ASP A 114 2.39 15.28 13.03
C ASP A 114 1.15 14.34 13.04
N PRO A 115 -0.02 14.80 13.54
CA PRO A 115 -1.18 13.95 13.84
C PRO A 115 -2.16 13.82 12.68
N ALA A 116 -1.69 13.73 11.43
CA ALA A 116 -2.59 13.50 10.29
C ALA A 116 -3.41 12.20 10.50
N PRO A 117 -4.73 12.20 10.22
CA PRO A 117 -5.59 11.06 10.48
C PRO A 117 -5.13 9.82 9.70
N ARG A 118 -4.84 8.73 10.44
CA ARG A 118 -4.34 7.43 9.93
C ARG A 118 -5.30 6.71 8.95
N TRP A 119 -6.50 7.25 8.73
CA TRP A 119 -7.69 6.53 8.28
C TRP A 119 -8.31 7.02 6.96
N SER A 120 -7.73 8.01 6.27
CA SER A 120 -8.26 8.33 4.93
C SER A 120 -7.76 7.33 3.92
N ALA A 121 -8.62 6.82 3.02
CA ALA A 121 -8.17 6.17 1.78
C ALA A 121 -7.13 7.03 1.01
N ASP A 122 -7.06 8.32 1.32
CA ASP A 122 -6.06 9.27 0.86
C ASP A 122 -4.66 9.11 1.48
N TRP A 123 -4.43 8.27 2.49
CA TRP A 123 -3.09 7.99 2.99
C TRP A 123 -2.20 7.36 1.89
N GLN A 124 -2.82 6.61 0.96
CA GLN A 124 -2.19 6.13 -0.27
C GLN A 124 -2.28 7.11 -1.46
N ALA A 125 -3.06 8.19 -1.34
CA ALA A 125 -3.33 9.14 -2.43
C ALA A 125 -2.60 10.48 -2.28
N LYS A 126 -2.10 10.81 -1.07
CA LYS A 126 -1.49 12.12 -0.77
C LYS A 126 -0.13 12.38 -1.40
N ALA A 127 0.47 11.38 -2.05
CA ALA A 127 1.74 11.57 -2.72
C ALA A 127 1.54 11.58 -4.23
N LEU A 128 1.06 12.72 -4.71
CA LEU A 128 1.09 13.08 -6.11
C LEU A 128 2.56 13.40 -6.45
N SER A 129 3.19 12.52 -7.24
CA SER A 129 4.54 12.76 -7.76
C SER A 129 4.61 14.10 -8.52
N THR A 130 5.73 14.79 -8.34
CA THR A 130 5.98 16.16 -8.83
C THR A 130 6.45 16.20 -10.28
N VAL A 131 6.54 15.07 -10.97
CA VAL A 131 7.09 15.00 -12.33
C VAL A 131 5.98 15.20 -13.38
N PRO A 132 6.13 16.15 -14.33
CA PRO A 132 5.04 16.57 -15.21
C PRO A 132 4.87 15.75 -16.50
N THR A 133 5.78 14.82 -16.83
CA THR A 133 5.85 14.15 -18.14
C THR A 133 4.63 13.27 -18.40
N ARG A 134 4.04 13.43 -19.59
CA ARG A 134 2.92 12.64 -20.09
C ARG A 134 3.37 11.34 -20.77
N TRP A 135 2.43 10.40 -20.95
CA TRP A 135 2.72 9.12 -21.61
C TRP A 135 3.09 9.27 -23.08
N ASP A 136 2.51 10.25 -23.78
CA ASP A 136 2.82 10.59 -25.17
C ASP A 136 4.14 11.35 -25.37
N GLU A 137 4.74 11.83 -24.28
CA GLU A 137 6.01 12.56 -24.26
C GLU A 137 7.21 11.67 -23.88
N LEU A 138 6.98 10.40 -23.52
CA LEU A 138 8.06 9.48 -23.15
C LEU A 138 8.75 8.91 -24.38
N GLU A 139 10.08 9.02 -24.40
CA GLU A 139 10.92 8.39 -25.41
C GLU A 139 11.15 6.90 -25.10
N PRO A 140 11.12 6.00 -26.09
CA PRO A 140 11.55 4.63 -25.91
C PRO A 140 12.96 4.53 -25.33
N GLY A 141 13.11 3.72 -24.28
CA GLY A 141 14.32 3.59 -23.48
C GLY A 141 14.33 4.44 -22.21
N ALA A 142 13.38 5.37 -22.03
CA ALA A 142 13.26 6.15 -20.81
C ALA A 142 13.07 5.25 -19.59
N GLU A 143 13.73 5.59 -18.48
CA GLU A 143 13.67 4.82 -17.25
C GLU A 143 12.77 5.51 -16.23
N ILE A 144 11.81 4.74 -15.73
CA ILE A 144 10.87 5.15 -14.70
C ILE A 144 11.28 4.40 -13.43
N HIS A 145 11.80 5.13 -12.44
CA HIS A 145 12.25 4.54 -11.18
C HIS A 145 11.16 4.67 -10.13
N LEU A 146 10.62 3.52 -9.73
CA LEU A 146 9.52 3.39 -8.78
C LEU A 146 10.08 3.02 -7.43
N THR A 147 10.16 3.97 -6.52
CA THR A 147 10.55 3.67 -5.14
C THR A 147 9.31 3.45 -4.28
N TYR A 148 9.25 2.30 -3.64
CA TYR A 148 8.22 2.01 -2.63
C TYR A 148 8.60 2.71 -1.34
N GLU A 149 7.71 3.58 -0.83
CA GLU A 149 7.93 4.28 0.44
C GLU A 149 8.07 3.32 1.62
N THR A 150 7.36 2.20 1.56
CA THR A 150 7.37 1.16 2.58
C THR A 150 8.67 0.37 2.57
N THR A 151 9.17 -0.11 1.43
CA THR A 151 10.42 -0.90 1.36
C THR A 151 11.69 -0.15 1.03
N GLY A 152 11.61 1.12 0.63
CA GLY A 152 12.75 1.83 0.03
C GLY A 152 13.32 1.13 -1.21
N GLN A 153 12.61 0.13 -1.74
CA GLN A 153 13.03 -0.64 -2.89
C GLN A 153 12.67 0.14 -4.14
N THR A 154 13.62 0.17 -5.09
CA THR A 154 13.41 0.78 -6.39
C THR A 154 13.21 -0.31 -7.44
N ILE A 155 12.06 -0.29 -8.11
CA ILE A 155 11.85 -1.01 -9.37
C ILE A 155 12.16 -0.04 -10.51
N VAL A 156 12.84 -0.52 -11.55
CA VAL A 156 13.12 0.27 -12.74
C VAL A 156 12.29 -0.28 -13.89
N TRP A 157 11.42 0.55 -14.45
CA TRP A 157 10.74 0.26 -15.70
C TRP A 157 11.43 0.96 -16.84
N ARG A 158 11.86 0.20 -17.85
CA ARG A 158 12.35 0.77 -19.09
C ARG A 158 11.21 0.84 -20.10
N PHE A 159 10.79 2.04 -20.48
CA PHE A 159 9.70 2.26 -21.40
C PHE A 159 10.06 1.73 -22.79
N ALA A 160 9.25 0.84 -23.35
CA ALA A 160 9.45 0.31 -24.70
C ALA A 160 8.69 1.13 -25.76
N GLY A 161 7.54 1.71 -25.37
CA GLY A 161 6.76 2.57 -26.25
C GLY A 161 5.27 2.58 -25.90
N LEU A 162 4.57 3.55 -26.47
CA LEU A 162 3.12 3.64 -26.44
C LEU A 162 2.58 2.94 -27.69
N GLY A 163 1.96 1.78 -27.50
CA GLY A 163 1.48 0.91 -28.55
C GLY A 163 0.04 1.21 -28.97
N ASP A 164 -0.67 0.14 -29.32
CA ASP A 164 -1.99 0.20 -29.96
C ASP A 164 -3.08 0.81 -29.05
N VAL A 165 -4.18 1.19 -29.70
CA VAL A 165 -5.43 1.58 -29.02
C VAL A 165 -5.96 0.39 -28.21
N HIS A 166 -6.41 0.64 -26.98
CA HIS A 166 -7.05 -0.41 -26.19
C HIS A 166 -8.32 -0.91 -26.89
N PRO A 167 -8.54 -2.23 -27.03
CA PRO A 167 -9.63 -2.79 -27.84
C PRO A 167 -11.01 -2.31 -27.41
N ASP A 168 -11.21 -2.15 -26.09
CA ASP A 168 -12.50 -1.77 -25.51
C ASP A 168 -12.63 -0.27 -25.17
N ASN A 169 -11.57 0.52 -25.37
CA ASN A 169 -11.57 1.94 -24.99
C ASN A 169 -10.63 2.76 -25.87
N SER A 170 -11.21 3.54 -26.80
CA SER A 170 -10.47 4.35 -27.78
C SER A 170 -9.58 5.44 -27.18
N ASP A 171 -9.89 5.87 -25.95
CA ASP A 171 -9.18 6.93 -25.24
C ASP A 171 -7.93 6.41 -24.53
N LEU A 172 -7.74 5.09 -24.49
CA LEU A 172 -6.58 4.43 -23.91
C LEU A 172 -5.62 3.91 -24.99
N ARG A 173 -4.34 3.83 -24.63
CA ARG A 173 -3.28 3.17 -25.38
C ARG A 173 -2.58 2.15 -24.49
N ILE A 174 -2.02 1.11 -25.09
CA ILE A 174 -1.26 0.09 -24.37
C ILE A 174 0.20 0.54 -24.29
N ALA A 175 0.62 1.00 -23.12
CA ALA A 175 2.01 1.32 -22.85
C ALA A 175 2.78 0.05 -22.42
N ARG A 176 3.96 -0.15 -23.00
CA ARG A 176 4.80 -1.34 -22.77
C ARG A 176 6.09 -0.97 -22.04
N TYR A 177 6.51 -1.82 -21.11
CA TYR A 177 7.73 -1.65 -20.32
C TYR A 177 8.47 -2.96 -20.14
N THR A 178 9.77 -2.88 -19.94
CA THR A 178 10.54 -3.97 -19.35
C THR A 178 10.78 -3.66 -17.87
N GLU A 179 10.34 -4.55 -16.99
CA GLU A 179 10.59 -4.41 -15.56
C GLU A 179 11.95 -5.02 -15.17
N HIS A 180 12.71 -4.23 -14.42
CA HIS A 180 13.93 -4.63 -13.73
C HIS A 180 13.73 -4.40 -12.22
N GLY A 181 13.52 -5.47 -11.48
CA GLY A 181 13.35 -5.44 -10.03
C GLY A 181 13.70 -6.80 -9.43
N SER A 182 13.89 -6.88 -8.12
CA SER A 182 14.18 -8.16 -7.44
C SER A 182 12.95 -9.06 -7.26
N TRP A 183 11.74 -8.57 -7.56
CA TRP A 183 10.48 -9.32 -7.44
C TRP A 183 10.12 -10.16 -8.67
N ARG A 184 10.74 -9.88 -9.82
CA ARG A 184 10.51 -10.59 -11.07
C ARG A 184 11.87 -10.87 -11.70
N ASP A 185 11.98 -11.97 -12.43
CA ASP A 185 13.15 -12.17 -13.29
C ASP A 185 13.29 -10.95 -14.22
N SER A 186 14.44 -10.27 -14.10
CA SER A 186 14.77 -9.07 -14.86
C SER A 186 14.51 -9.30 -16.35
N GLY A 187 13.66 -8.48 -16.97
CA GLY A 187 13.34 -8.61 -18.40
C GLY A 187 11.88 -8.94 -18.73
N GLN A 188 11.00 -9.12 -17.75
CA GLN A 188 9.57 -9.30 -18.04
C GLN A 188 8.95 -8.04 -18.67
N VAL A 189 8.16 -8.26 -19.72
CA VAL A 189 7.38 -7.20 -20.35
C VAL A 189 6.09 -6.99 -19.57
N VAL A 190 5.84 -5.75 -19.19
CA VAL A 190 4.61 -5.29 -18.53
C VAL A 190 3.84 -4.41 -19.50
N GLU A 191 2.54 -4.62 -19.59
CA GLU A 191 1.64 -3.80 -20.40
C GLU A 191 0.61 -3.09 -19.51
N LEU A 192 0.38 -1.81 -19.76
CA LEU A 192 -0.56 -0.99 -19.00
C LEU A 192 -1.44 -0.19 -19.96
N ALA A 193 -2.75 -0.22 -19.75
CA ALA A 193 -3.67 0.66 -20.46
C ALA A 193 -3.64 2.08 -19.84
N VAL A 194 -3.26 3.08 -20.62
CA VAL A 194 -3.07 4.46 -20.16
C VAL A 194 -3.71 5.49 -21.10
N PRO A 195 -4.31 6.58 -20.59
CA PRO A 195 -4.62 7.75 -21.39
C PRO A 195 -3.32 8.47 -21.79
N PRO A 196 -3.06 8.72 -23.08
CA PRO A 196 -1.78 9.31 -23.54
C PRO A 196 -1.47 10.67 -22.91
N GLY A 197 -2.48 11.54 -22.79
CA GLY A 197 -2.32 12.88 -22.24
C GLY A 197 -2.19 12.94 -20.70
N ASN A 198 -2.28 11.80 -20.01
CA ASN A 198 -2.09 11.75 -18.56
C ASN A 198 -0.61 11.68 -18.20
N ARG A 199 -0.29 12.23 -17.03
CA ARG A 199 1.05 12.10 -16.46
C ARG A 199 1.33 10.65 -16.07
N VAL A 200 2.56 10.22 -16.33
CA VAL A 200 3.08 8.90 -15.94
C VAL A 200 2.81 8.62 -14.44
N ALA A 201 3.10 9.64 -13.62
CA ALA A 201 2.88 9.66 -12.17
C ALA A 201 1.44 9.39 -11.72
N ALA A 202 0.43 9.70 -12.54
CA ALA A 202 -0.96 9.50 -12.18
C ALA A 202 -1.39 8.03 -12.17
N HIS A 203 -0.64 7.16 -12.86
CA HIS A 203 -0.96 5.74 -13.02
C HIS A 203 -0.02 4.84 -12.23
N VAL A 204 1.18 5.32 -11.95
CA VAL A 204 2.11 4.63 -11.07
C VAL A 204 2.02 5.23 -9.67
N LYS A 205 1.03 4.79 -8.92
CA LYS A 205 0.68 5.39 -7.62
C LYS A 205 1.59 4.91 -6.48
N THR A 206 2.91 5.10 -6.62
CA THR A 206 3.84 5.13 -5.48
C THR A 206 4.29 6.58 -5.21
N PRO A 207 4.32 7.01 -3.93
CA PRO A 207 4.66 8.36 -3.52
C PRO A 207 5.96 8.97 -4.04
N HIS A 208 6.95 8.12 -4.34
CA HIS A 208 8.35 8.53 -4.51
C HIS A 208 8.93 8.02 -5.83
N MET A 209 8.23 8.33 -6.92
CA MET A 209 8.69 8.02 -8.26
C MET A 209 9.58 9.14 -8.81
N THR A 210 10.80 8.78 -9.21
CA THR A 210 11.71 9.66 -9.96
C THR A 210 11.82 9.12 -11.37
N ILE A 211 11.46 9.92 -12.38
CA ILE A 211 11.72 9.58 -13.77
C ILE A 211 13.11 10.14 -14.08
N VAL A 212 14.05 9.25 -14.40
CA VAL A 212 15.36 9.66 -14.88
C VAL A 212 15.29 9.58 -16.39
N SER A 213 15.10 10.72 -17.05
CA SER A 213 15.26 10.78 -18.49
C SER A 213 16.74 10.50 -18.80
N SER A 214 17.01 9.37 -19.43
CA SER A 214 18.31 9.15 -20.05
C SER A 214 18.44 10.13 -21.22
N GLY A 215 18.98 11.32 -20.93
CA GLY A 215 19.47 12.20 -21.98
C GLY A 215 20.48 11.43 -22.82
N ARG A 216 20.17 11.20 -24.09
CA ARG A 216 21.18 10.78 -25.06
C ARG A 216 22.07 11.99 -25.35
N PHE A 217 23.38 11.74 -25.26
CA PHE A 217 24.53 12.45 -25.85
C PHE A 217 24.34 13.89 -26.32
#